data_AF-G0MAG8-F1
#
_entry.id   AF-G0MAG8-F1
#
_cell.length_a   1.000
_cell.length_b   1.000
_cell.length_c   1.000
_cell.angle_alpha   90.00
_cell.angle_beta   90.00
_cell.angle_gamma   90.00
#
_symmetry.space_group_name_H-M   'P 1'
#
loop_
_entity.id
_entity.type
_entity.pdbx_description
1 polymer ?
#
loop_
_entity_poly.entity_id
_entity_poly.type
_entity_poly.pdbx_seq_one_letter_code
_entity_poly.pdbx_strand_id
1 'polypeptide(L)'
;MPPNAGFHEEFNAVWYVGKPDLNIQIVTHCDICEAPIPAGGLSDHLERCAEGSSVAYNLKTSVLHQVKLENLTNEIHSVFQSLMKGTAIKLPRGVCYCCKNADDHKSGLCKSKTRVEYMNHVLYKTSEALEWHFYNSQSFLIKGQLGIIDVKQRREKKTLYDEFEKETPYSQEVQTDGGNYPPSLAQLIQTMEKNHKEYNAEIREHLKLINKRFFEEQKEKRDSRNQKSLEDLAKKDSESPIEEIKFC
;
A
#
# COMPACT_ATOMS: atom_id res chain seq x y z
N MET A 1 3.99 16.60 18.88
CA MET A 1 3.43 15.23 18.83
C MET A 1 2.75 15.08 17.48
N PRO A 2 3.14 14.12 16.63
CA PRO A 2 2.53 13.97 15.32
C PRO A 2 1.08 13.46 15.46
N PRO A 3 0.14 13.91 14.60
CA PRO A 3 -1.26 13.56 14.69
C PRO A 3 -1.53 12.15 14.14
N ASN A 4 -2.47 11.48 14.77
CA ASN A 4 -3.01 10.15 14.44
C ASN A 4 -3.35 10.04 12.95
N ALA A 5 -2.63 9.18 12.22
CA ALA A 5 -3.09 8.67 10.93
C ALA A 5 -4.17 7.61 11.22
N GLY A 6 -5.44 8.04 11.16
CA GLY A 6 -6.57 7.14 11.16
C GLY A 6 -6.50 6.22 9.95
N PHE A 7 -6.69 4.93 10.19
CA PHE A 7 -6.79 3.90 9.17
C PHE A 7 -7.96 4.22 8.23
N HIS A 8 -7.68 4.43 6.93
CA HIS A 8 -8.71 4.34 5.92
C HIS A 8 -8.87 2.88 5.50
N GLU A 9 -10.04 2.35 5.82
CA GLU A 9 -10.50 1.00 5.55
C GLU A 9 -10.87 0.85 4.06
N GLU A 10 -10.29 -0.14 3.39
CA GLU A 10 -11.02 -0.93 2.39
C GLU A 10 -10.72 -2.42 2.63
N PHE A 11 -11.25 -2.92 3.75
CA PHE A 11 -11.72 -4.29 3.87
C PHE A 11 -13.17 -4.31 3.37
N ASN A 12 -13.56 -5.32 2.60
CA ASN A 12 -14.86 -5.45 1.93
C ASN A 12 -16.07 -5.05 2.81
N ALA A 13 -16.69 -3.90 2.52
CA ALA A 13 -17.96 -3.49 3.12
C ALA A 13 -19.08 -3.52 2.06
N VAL A 14 -20.02 -4.44 2.23
CA VAL A 14 -21.32 -4.40 1.56
C VAL A 14 -22.08 -3.20 2.13
N TRP A 15 -22.42 -2.22 1.29
CA TRP A 15 -23.09 -0.98 1.69
C TRP A 15 -24.51 -1.26 2.20
N TYR A 16 -24.72 -1.17 3.52
CA TYR A 16 -26.05 -0.95 4.10
C TYR A 16 -26.16 0.51 4.54
N VAL A 17 -27.04 1.26 3.87
CA VAL A 17 -27.34 2.66 4.20
C VAL A 17 -28.39 2.67 5.32
N GLY A 18 -27.94 2.85 6.56
CA GLY A 18 -28.78 3.06 7.73
C GLY A 18 -27.96 3.69 8.86
N LYS A 19 -28.45 4.79 9.45
CA LYS A 19 -27.75 5.61 10.47
C LYS A 19 -27.14 4.74 11.60
N PRO A 20 -25.89 4.99 12.05
CA PRO A 20 -25.28 4.14 13.05
C PRO A 20 -25.76 4.50 14.46
N ASP A 21 -26.32 3.50 15.13
CA ASP A 21 -26.38 3.44 16.59
C ASP A 21 -24.97 3.30 17.18
N LEU A 22 -24.81 3.80 18.40
CA LEU A 22 -23.57 3.91 19.16
C LEU A 22 -22.87 2.56 19.43
N ASN A 23 -21.53 2.59 19.43
CA ASN A 23 -20.59 1.56 19.92
C ASN A 23 -20.49 0.24 19.15
N ILE A 24 -20.21 0.30 17.85
CA ILE A 24 -19.64 -0.85 17.13
C ILE A 24 -18.12 -0.78 17.29
N GLN A 25 -17.55 -1.62 18.17
CA GLN A 25 -16.11 -1.89 18.12
C GLN A 25 -15.84 -2.65 16.82
N ILE A 26 -15.11 -2.02 15.89
CA ILE A 26 -14.70 -2.67 14.66
C ILE A 26 -13.70 -3.78 15.04
N VAL A 27 -14.08 -5.02 14.78
CA VAL A 27 -13.28 -6.22 15.04
C VAL A 27 -12.81 -6.77 13.69
N THR A 28 -11.50 -6.94 13.52
CA THR A 28 -10.89 -7.59 12.36
C THR A 28 -10.42 -8.99 12.73
N HIS A 29 -10.31 -9.91 11.77
CA HIS A 29 -9.82 -11.26 12.05
C HIS A 29 -8.33 -11.36 11.73
N CYS A 30 -7.57 -12.09 12.57
CA CYS A 30 -6.19 -12.42 12.25
C CYS A 30 -6.15 -13.45 11.14
N ASP A 31 -5.54 -13.14 10.00
CA ASP A 31 -5.38 -14.15 8.96
C ASP A 31 -4.49 -15.32 9.39
N ILE A 32 -3.66 -15.21 10.44
CA ILE A 32 -2.75 -16.27 10.91
C ILE A 32 -3.45 -17.22 11.90
N CYS A 33 -4.11 -16.69 12.92
CA CYS A 33 -4.71 -17.47 14.01
C CYS A 33 -6.23 -17.41 14.07
N GLU A 34 -6.86 -16.71 13.12
CA GLU A 34 -8.32 -16.54 12.98
C GLU A 34 -9.00 -15.87 14.17
N ALA A 35 -8.22 -15.41 15.15
CA ALA A 35 -8.74 -14.73 16.32
C ALA A 35 -9.35 -13.36 15.94
N PRO A 36 -10.49 -12.98 16.53
CA PRO A 36 -11.00 -11.63 16.44
C PRO A 36 -10.06 -10.67 17.19
N ILE A 37 -9.72 -9.56 16.56
CA ILE A 37 -8.84 -8.52 17.08
C ILE A 37 -9.55 -7.16 17.00
N PRO A 38 -9.58 -6.38 18.09
CA PRO A 38 -10.02 -4.99 18.02
C PRO A 38 -9.19 -4.19 17.01
N ALA A 39 -9.79 -3.29 16.22
CA ALA A 39 -9.11 -2.56 15.15
C ALA A 39 -7.79 -1.88 15.57
N GLY A 40 -7.68 -1.38 16.81
CA GLY A 40 -6.46 -0.76 17.33
C GLY A 40 -5.36 -1.73 17.78
N GLY A 41 -5.64 -3.03 17.88
CA GLY A 41 -4.73 -4.04 18.43
C GLY A 41 -4.07 -4.96 17.39
N LEU A 42 -4.35 -4.77 16.09
CA LEU A 42 -3.88 -5.67 15.03
C LEU A 42 -2.35 -5.72 14.94
N SER A 43 -1.67 -4.58 15.06
CA SER A 43 -0.20 -4.48 15.05
C SER A 43 0.43 -5.36 16.12
N ASP A 44 0.04 -5.14 17.37
CA ASP A 44 0.64 -5.78 18.54
C ASP A 44 0.22 -7.25 18.63
N HIS A 45 -0.94 -7.59 18.07
CA HIS A 45 -1.32 -8.96 17.84
C HIS A 45 -0.39 -9.62 16.82
N LEU A 46 -0.16 -9.02 15.66
CA LEU A 46 0.68 -9.60 14.60
C LEU A 46 2.13 -9.76 15.02
N GLU A 47 2.68 -8.86 15.84
CA GLU A 47 4.04 -9.01 16.38
C GLU A 47 4.19 -10.26 17.25
N ARG A 48 3.15 -10.60 18.03
CA ARG A 48 3.14 -11.81 18.87
C ARG A 48 2.72 -13.06 18.10
N CYS A 49 1.69 -12.94 17.28
CA CYS A 49 1.13 -14.05 16.52
C CYS A 49 2.08 -14.51 15.41
N ALA A 50 2.79 -13.59 14.77
CA ALA A 50 3.76 -13.88 13.74
C ALA A 50 5.21 -13.77 14.26
N GLU A 51 5.44 -13.98 15.55
CA GLU A 51 6.76 -13.89 16.16
C GLU A 51 7.77 -14.79 15.41
N GLY A 52 8.98 -14.27 15.18
CA GLY A 52 9.98 -14.94 14.35
C GLY A 52 9.66 -14.91 12.85
N SER A 53 8.85 -13.96 12.38
CA SER A 53 8.62 -13.66 10.97
C SER A 53 8.74 -12.15 10.68
N SER A 54 8.80 -11.79 9.40
CA SER A 54 8.77 -10.38 8.97
C SER A 54 7.36 -9.87 8.65
N VAL A 55 6.30 -10.62 8.97
CA VAL A 55 4.91 -10.28 8.60
C VAL A 55 4.50 -8.91 9.13
N ALA A 56 4.65 -8.68 10.44
CA ALA A 56 4.26 -7.42 11.06
C ALA A 56 5.01 -6.23 10.45
N TYR A 57 6.32 -6.37 10.24
CA TYR A 57 7.13 -5.34 9.59
C TYR A 57 6.67 -5.05 8.16
N ASN A 58 6.46 -6.08 7.35
CA ASN A 58 6.05 -5.93 5.95
C ASN A 58 4.67 -5.25 5.84
N LEU A 59 3.69 -5.68 6.64
CA LEU A 59 2.36 -5.07 6.64
C LEU A 59 2.39 -3.62 7.12
N LYS A 60 3.12 -3.33 8.21
CA LYS A 60 3.32 -1.94 8.68
C LYS A 60 3.95 -1.06 7.59
N THR A 61 4.98 -1.56 6.92
CA THR A 61 5.68 -0.82 5.86
C THR A 61 4.80 -0.59 4.63
N SER A 62 3.97 -1.58 4.28
CA SER A 62 2.97 -1.43 3.22
C SER A 62 2.01 -0.27 3.54
N VAL A 63 1.44 -0.25 4.75
CA VAL A 63 0.53 0.81 5.21
C VAL A 63 1.22 2.18 5.20
N LEU A 64 2.47 2.27 5.66
CA LEU A 64 3.23 3.53 5.61
C LEU A 64 3.32 4.10 4.20
N HIS A 65 3.52 3.25 3.19
CA HIS A 65 3.52 3.69 1.80
C HIS A 65 2.12 4.06 1.28
N GLN A 66 1.06 3.36 1.69
CA GLN A 66 -0.32 3.76 1.39
C GLN A 66 -0.64 5.16 1.94
N VAL A 67 -0.27 5.44 3.19
CA VAL A 67 -0.43 6.77 3.79
C VAL A 67 0.34 7.83 3.00
N LYS A 68 1.53 7.51 2.47
CA LYS A 68 2.28 8.44 1.61
C LYS A 68 1.56 8.69 0.27
N LEU A 69 0.94 7.67 -0.33
CA LEU A 69 0.13 7.84 -1.55
C LEU A 69 -1.09 8.72 -1.32
N GLU A 70 -1.79 8.51 -0.21
CA GLU A 70 -2.95 9.31 0.18
C GLU A 70 -2.57 10.77 0.38
N ASN A 71 -1.47 11.02 1.11
CA ASN A 71 -0.96 12.38 1.31
C ASN A 71 -0.62 13.08 -0.02
N LEU A 72 0.11 12.40 -0.92
CA LEU A 72 0.42 12.95 -2.24
C LEU A 72 -0.86 13.24 -3.05
N THR A 73 -1.84 12.34 -3.00
CA THR A 73 -3.13 12.52 -3.69
C THR A 73 -3.90 13.71 -3.13
N ASN A 74 -3.91 13.86 -1.80
CA ASN A 74 -4.54 14.98 -1.11
C ASN A 74 -3.85 16.31 -1.39
N GLU A 75 -2.52 16.33 -1.49
CA GLU A 75 -1.74 17.50 -1.89
C GLU A 75 -2.09 17.93 -3.32
N ILE A 76 -2.10 16.99 -4.28
CA ILE A 76 -2.51 17.25 -5.67
C ILE A 76 -3.94 17.80 -5.72
N HIS A 77 -4.86 17.19 -4.96
CA HIS A 77 -6.24 17.63 -4.89
C HIS A 77 -6.36 19.05 -4.30
N SER A 78 -5.63 19.35 -3.23
CA SER A 78 -5.60 20.67 -2.59
C SER A 78 -5.07 21.75 -3.53
N VAL A 79 -4.02 21.42 -4.31
CA VAL A 79 -3.52 22.31 -5.37
C VAL A 79 -4.60 22.55 -6.41
N PHE A 80 -5.22 21.49 -6.95
CA PHE A 80 -6.31 21.62 -7.92
C PHE A 80 -7.44 22.52 -7.42
N GLN A 81 -7.93 22.28 -6.19
CA GLN A 81 -8.98 23.11 -5.57
C GLN A 81 -8.55 24.56 -5.42
N SER A 82 -7.29 24.81 -5.07
CA SER A 82 -6.74 26.16 -4.98
C SER A 82 -6.66 26.84 -6.34
N LEU A 83 -6.33 26.09 -7.40
CA LEU A 83 -6.30 26.58 -8.77
C LEU A 83 -7.69 26.92 -9.32
N MET A 84 -8.71 26.15 -8.93
CA MET A 84 -10.10 26.37 -9.33
C MET A 84 -10.74 27.60 -8.66
N LYS A 85 -10.17 28.11 -7.56
CA LYS A 85 -10.65 29.34 -6.91
C LYS A 85 -10.50 30.52 -7.88
N GLY A 86 -11.53 31.36 -7.96
CA GLY A 86 -11.59 32.51 -8.87
C GLY A 86 -10.66 33.68 -8.53
N THR A 87 -9.80 33.55 -7.51
CA THR A 87 -8.81 34.56 -7.15
C THR A 87 -7.53 34.43 -7.97
N ALA A 88 -6.88 35.54 -8.30
CA ALA A 88 -5.59 35.54 -8.98
C ALA A 88 -4.54 34.76 -8.15
N ILE A 89 -3.78 33.89 -8.82
CA ILE A 89 -2.85 32.96 -8.16
C ILE A 89 -1.44 33.48 -8.34
N LYS A 90 -0.78 33.79 -7.22
CA LYS A 90 0.65 34.11 -7.22
C LYS A 90 1.45 32.81 -7.24
N LEU A 91 2.07 32.51 -8.38
CA LEU A 91 3.00 31.39 -8.49
C LEU A 91 4.34 31.71 -7.81
N PRO A 92 5.05 30.70 -7.26
CA PRO A 92 6.34 30.92 -6.60
C PRO A 92 7.35 31.59 -7.55
N ARG A 93 8.03 32.65 -7.10
CA ARG A 93 9.15 33.28 -7.83
C ARG A 93 10.37 32.36 -7.81
N GLY A 94 11.15 32.33 -8.89
CA GLY A 94 12.50 31.74 -8.91
C GLY A 94 12.64 30.34 -9.53
N VAL A 95 11.57 29.78 -10.11
CA VAL A 95 11.66 28.52 -10.86
C VAL A 95 11.32 28.79 -12.32
N CYS A 96 12.26 28.55 -13.25
CA CYS A 96 11.91 28.51 -14.67
C CYS A 96 11.13 27.22 -14.91
N TYR A 97 9.83 27.37 -15.14
CA TYR A 97 8.98 26.21 -15.38
C TYR A 97 8.78 25.87 -16.86
N CYS A 98 9.30 26.69 -17.78
CA CYS A 98 9.37 26.43 -19.23
C CYS A 98 10.67 25.73 -19.62
N CYS A 99 11.72 25.86 -18.80
CA CYS A 99 13.06 25.38 -19.06
C CYS A 99 13.26 24.03 -18.38
N LYS A 100 13.90 23.06 -19.06
CA LYS A 100 14.35 21.83 -18.40
C LYS A 100 15.50 22.08 -17.43
N ASN A 101 16.39 23.02 -17.73
CA ASN A 101 17.51 23.42 -16.88
C ASN A 101 17.37 24.88 -16.44
N ALA A 102 17.90 25.21 -15.26
CA ALA A 102 17.90 26.57 -14.72
C ALA A 102 18.68 27.56 -15.62
N ASP A 103 19.71 27.08 -16.31
CA ASP A 103 20.60 27.87 -17.17
C ASP A 103 19.97 28.25 -18.52
N ASP A 104 18.90 27.56 -18.93
CA ASP A 104 18.19 27.84 -20.18
C ASP A 104 17.20 29.03 -20.06
N HIS A 105 17.18 29.71 -18.91
CA HIS A 105 16.20 30.75 -18.59
C HIS A 105 16.38 32.04 -19.40
N LYS A 106 15.45 32.27 -20.34
CA LYS A 106 15.30 33.56 -21.04
C LYS A 106 14.17 34.37 -20.40
N SER A 107 14.56 35.44 -19.70
CA SER A 107 13.83 36.19 -18.66
C SER A 107 12.55 36.95 -19.07
N GLY A 108 12.06 36.81 -20.29
CA GLY A 108 10.87 37.50 -20.79
C GLY A 108 9.59 36.64 -20.84
N LEU A 109 9.70 35.39 -21.31
CA LEU A 109 8.56 34.50 -21.57
C LEU A 109 8.22 33.56 -20.41
N CYS A 110 9.08 33.50 -19.39
CA CYS A 110 8.96 32.56 -18.28
C CYS A 110 8.11 33.08 -17.09
N LYS A 111 7.30 34.13 -17.30
CA LYS A 111 6.74 34.96 -16.20
C LYS A 111 5.29 34.69 -15.81
N SER A 112 4.51 33.97 -16.61
CA SER A 112 3.11 33.66 -16.29
C SER A 112 2.79 32.24 -16.71
N LYS A 113 2.59 31.31 -15.76
CA LYS A 113 1.97 30.03 -16.10
C LYS A 113 0.45 30.17 -16.02
N THR A 114 -0.26 29.54 -16.93
CA THR A 114 -1.70 29.28 -16.79
C THR A 114 -1.95 28.29 -15.65
N ARG A 115 -3.20 28.15 -15.18
CA ARG A 115 -3.53 27.18 -14.12
C ARG A 115 -3.19 25.76 -14.58
N VAL A 116 -3.45 25.47 -15.86
CA VAL A 116 -3.15 24.20 -16.52
C VAL A 116 -1.65 23.90 -16.48
N GLU A 117 -0.80 24.86 -16.84
CA GLU A 117 0.65 24.67 -16.89
C GLU A 117 1.27 24.47 -15.50
N TYR A 118 0.72 25.10 -14.46
CA TYR A 118 1.14 24.85 -13.09
C TYR A 118 0.69 23.46 -12.61
N MET A 119 -0.57 23.08 -12.86
CA MET A 119 -1.09 21.76 -12.51
C MET A 119 -0.29 20.64 -13.20
N ASN A 120 -0.01 20.77 -14.50
CA ASN A 120 0.83 19.83 -15.24
C ASN A 120 2.22 19.65 -14.62
N HIS A 121 2.82 20.73 -14.11
CA HIS A 121 4.11 20.63 -13.44
C HIS A 121 4.02 19.87 -12.12
N VAL A 122 2.98 20.11 -11.32
CA VAL A 122 2.74 19.37 -10.07
C VAL A 122 2.53 17.88 -10.35
N LEU A 123 1.71 17.55 -11.36
CA LEU A 123 1.47 16.17 -11.77
C LEU A 123 2.76 15.48 -12.24
N TYR A 124 3.57 16.17 -13.04
CA TYR A 124 4.87 15.65 -13.48
C TYR A 124 5.85 15.43 -12.33
N LYS A 125 5.94 16.37 -11.38
CA LYS A 125 6.85 16.26 -10.23
C LYS A 125 6.43 15.19 -9.23
N THR A 126 5.14 14.87 -9.15
CA THR A 126 4.60 13.89 -8.20
C THR A 126 4.45 12.49 -8.80
N SER A 127 4.52 12.34 -10.13
CA SER A 127 4.27 11.06 -10.81
C SER A 127 5.23 9.95 -10.38
N GLU A 128 6.54 10.24 -10.31
CA GLU A 128 7.55 9.27 -9.91
C GLU A 128 7.36 8.83 -8.45
N ALA A 129 7.07 9.78 -7.55
CA ALA A 129 6.83 9.48 -6.15
C ALA A 129 5.56 8.62 -5.95
N LEU A 130 4.50 8.90 -6.70
CA LEU A 130 3.27 8.10 -6.71
C LEU A 130 3.54 6.67 -7.18
N GLU A 131 4.25 6.49 -8.29
CA GLU A 131 4.59 5.15 -8.79
C GLU A 131 5.50 4.40 -7.79
N TRP A 132 6.52 5.08 -7.25
CA TRP A 132 7.46 4.49 -6.28
C TRP A 132 6.76 4.02 -5.01
N HIS A 133 5.91 4.85 -4.40
CA HIS A 133 5.19 4.48 -3.20
C HIS A 133 4.16 3.36 -3.45
N PHE A 134 3.51 3.36 -4.62
CA PHE A 134 2.61 2.29 -5.01
C PHE A 134 3.33 0.95 -5.10
N TYR A 135 4.45 0.89 -5.84
CA TYR A 135 5.20 -0.35 -6.00
C TYR A 135 5.72 -0.89 -4.66
N ASN A 136 6.22 -0.02 -3.79
CA ASN A 136 6.69 -0.45 -2.48
C ASN A 136 5.54 -0.92 -1.59
N SER A 137 4.42 -0.18 -1.54
CA SER A 137 3.21 -0.60 -0.82
C SER A 137 2.82 -2.03 -1.19
N GLN A 138 2.72 -2.32 -2.48
CA GLN A 138 2.29 -3.62 -2.96
C GLN A 138 3.35 -4.71 -2.78
N SER A 139 4.63 -4.39 -2.97
CA SER A 139 5.73 -5.33 -2.73
C SER A 139 5.74 -5.81 -1.27
N PHE A 140 5.60 -4.87 -0.33
CA PHE A 140 5.53 -5.20 1.09
C PHE A 140 4.24 -5.94 1.46
N LEU A 141 3.10 -5.61 0.84
CA LEU A 141 1.84 -6.34 1.04
C LEU A 141 2.00 -7.81 0.64
N ILE A 142 2.54 -8.08 -0.57
CA ILE A 142 2.77 -9.44 -1.07
C ILE A 142 3.72 -10.20 -0.14
N LYS A 143 4.82 -9.57 0.29
CA LYS A 143 5.76 -10.18 1.25
C LYS A 143 5.07 -10.50 2.59
N GLY A 144 4.17 -9.63 3.06
CA GLY A 144 3.36 -9.87 4.24
C GLY A 144 2.43 -11.07 4.08
N GLN A 145 1.69 -11.14 2.97
CA GLN A 145 0.77 -12.24 2.66
C GLN A 145 1.49 -13.59 2.53
N LEU A 146 2.62 -13.62 1.81
CA LEU A 146 3.45 -14.83 1.72
C LEU A 146 4.02 -15.23 3.09
N GLY A 147 4.40 -14.25 3.93
CA GLY A 147 4.85 -14.51 5.29
C GLY A 147 3.77 -15.09 6.19
N ILE A 148 2.50 -14.67 6.04
CA ILE A 148 1.36 -15.25 6.76
C ILE A 148 1.21 -16.73 6.41
N ILE A 149 1.29 -17.06 5.12
CA ILE A 149 1.20 -18.43 4.62
C ILE A 149 2.35 -19.27 5.17
N ASP A 150 3.58 -18.75 5.15
CA ASP A 150 4.75 -19.42 5.74
C ASP A 150 4.57 -19.70 7.24
N VAL A 151 4.04 -18.75 8.01
CA VAL A 151 3.76 -18.96 9.44
C VAL A 151 2.70 -20.04 9.64
N LYS A 152 1.65 -20.08 8.81
CA LYS A 152 0.64 -21.15 8.86
C LYS A 152 1.25 -22.52 8.58
N GLN A 153 2.04 -22.63 7.52
CA GLN A 153 2.72 -23.87 7.12
C GLN A 153 3.69 -24.36 8.20
N ARG A 154 4.43 -23.45 8.85
CA ARG A 154 5.29 -23.80 9.99
C ARG A 154 4.50 -24.30 11.20
N ARG A 155 3.33 -23.70 11.49
CA ARG A 155 2.45 -24.15 12.58
C ARG A 155 1.82 -25.49 12.28
N GLU A 156 1.34 -25.71 11.06
CA GLU A 156 0.81 -27.00 10.59
C GLU A 156 1.86 -28.11 10.76
N LYS A 157 3.10 -27.86 10.31
CA LYS A 157 4.22 -28.78 10.50
C LYS A 157 4.50 -29.06 11.97
N LYS A 158 4.46 -28.04 12.83
CA LYS A 158 4.65 -28.19 14.27
C LYS A 158 3.53 -29.04 14.90
N THR A 159 2.27 -28.78 14.57
CA THR A 159 1.12 -29.57 15.06
C THR A 159 1.28 -31.04 14.69
N LEU A 160 1.69 -31.34 13.46
CA LEU A 160 1.93 -32.72 13.02
C LEU A 160 3.03 -33.41 13.85
N TYR A 161 4.11 -32.70 14.20
CA TYR A 161 5.13 -33.23 15.11
C TYR A 161 4.59 -33.46 16.52
N ASP A 162 3.90 -32.47 17.08
CA ASP A 162 3.35 -32.53 18.44
C ASP A 162 2.30 -33.65 18.59
N GLU A 163 1.52 -33.93 17.55
CA GLU A 163 0.57 -35.06 17.51
C GLU A 163 1.29 -36.40 17.46
N PHE A 164 2.33 -36.51 16.63
CA PHE A 164 3.12 -37.74 16.54
C PHE A 164 3.83 -38.09 17.85
N GLU A 165 4.41 -37.10 18.54
CA GLU A 165 5.02 -37.29 19.86
C GLU A 165 4.02 -37.77 20.92
N LYS A 166 2.75 -37.37 20.82
CA LYS A 166 1.68 -37.82 21.73
C LYS A 166 1.20 -39.24 21.45
N GLU A 167 1.09 -39.61 20.18
CA GLU A 167 0.66 -40.96 19.76
C GLU A 167 1.75 -42.02 19.95
N THR A 168 3.01 -41.60 19.89
CA THR A 168 4.18 -42.43 20.17
C THR A 168 5.05 -41.78 21.24
N PRO A 169 4.69 -41.89 22.54
CA PRO A 169 5.59 -41.48 23.62
C PRO A 169 6.82 -42.38 23.54
N TYR A 170 7.91 -41.86 22.98
CA TYR A 170 9.13 -42.62 22.73
C TYR A 170 9.60 -43.30 24.03
N SER A 171 9.58 -44.64 24.03
CA SER A 171 10.48 -45.43 24.88
C SER A 171 11.91 -45.04 24.51
N GLN A 172 12.73 -44.84 25.53
CA GLN A 172 14.13 -44.40 25.48
C GLN A 172 14.95 -44.99 24.32
N GLU A 173 15.91 -44.18 23.85
CA GLU A 173 16.97 -44.48 22.86
C GLU A 173 16.73 -44.07 21.41
N VAL A 174 16.51 -42.78 21.15
CA VAL A 174 17.18 -42.12 20.01
C VAL A 174 17.61 -40.73 20.47
N GLN A 175 18.79 -40.66 21.09
CA GLN A 175 19.45 -39.39 21.34
C GLN A 175 20.43 -39.06 20.20
N THR A 176 20.37 -37.78 19.81
CA THR A 176 21.40 -36.93 19.20
C THR A 176 21.58 -36.93 17.68
N ASP A 177 21.45 -35.71 17.16
CA ASP A 177 22.07 -35.14 15.96
C ASP A 177 21.74 -35.80 14.61
N GLY A 178 20.48 -35.68 14.19
CA GLY A 178 20.10 -36.05 12.82
C GLY A 178 18.63 -36.29 12.55
N GLY A 179 17.75 -36.22 13.57
CA GLY A 179 16.29 -36.24 13.39
C GLY A 179 15.79 -37.38 12.50
N ASN A 180 16.10 -38.64 12.83
CA ASN A 180 15.53 -39.78 12.12
C ASN A 180 14.13 -40.08 12.65
N TYR A 181 13.14 -39.38 12.08
CA TYR A 181 11.72 -39.68 12.26
C TYR A 181 11.39 -41.06 11.67
N PRO A 182 10.32 -41.72 12.14
CA PRO A 182 9.81 -42.92 11.50
C PRO A 182 9.55 -42.66 10.00
N PRO A 183 9.89 -43.62 9.10
CA PRO A 183 9.83 -43.39 7.65
C PRO A 183 8.47 -42.88 7.15
N SER A 184 7.37 -43.31 7.78
CA SER A 184 6.01 -42.85 7.47
C SER A 184 5.82 -41.35 7.75
N LEU A 185 6.30 -40.86 8.90
CA LEU A 185 6.26 -39.43 9.25
C LEU A 185 7.19 -38.62 8.35
N ALA A 186 8.40 -39.13 8.08
CA ALA A 186 9.34 -38.48 7.18
C ALA A 186 8.76 -38.30 5.76
N GLN A 187 8.10 -39.33 5.23
CA GLN A 187 7.45 -39.29 3.92
C GLN A 187 6.25 -38.32 3.89
N LEU A 188 5.47 -38.25 4.97
CA LEU A 188 4.36 -37.30 5.11
C LEU A 188 4.87 -35.86 5.13
N ILE A 189 5.92 -35.57 5.90
CA ILE A 189 6.55 -34.24 5.97
C ILE A 189 7.11 -33.84 4.61
N GLN A 190 7.83 -34.74 3.92
CA GLN A 190 8.36 -34.45 2.58
C GLN A 190 7.24 -34.14 1.58
N THR A 191 6.13 -34.87 1.64
CA THR A 191 4.96 -34.62 0.78
C THR A 191 4.33 -33.26 1.09
N MET A 192 4.16 -32.94 2.37
CA MET A 192 3.63 -31.66 2.82
C MET A 192 4.53 -30.49 2.41
N GLU A 193 5.85 -30.59 2.60
CA GLU A 193 6.81 -29.56 2.19
C GLU A 193 6.82 -29.35 0.67
N LYS A 194 6.70 -30.43 -0.09
CA LYS A 194 6.55 -30.37 -1.55
C LYS A 194 5.28 -29.60 -1.93
N ASN A 195 4.14 -29.97 -1.36
CA ASN A 195 2.86 -29.31 -1.62
C ASN A 195 2.89 -27.83 -1.22
N HIS A 196 3.48 -27.51 -0.05
CA HIS A 196 3.67 -26.13 0.41
C HIS A 196 4.53 -25.33 -0.57
N LYS A 197 5.62 -25.91 -1.09
CA LYS A 197 6.49 -25.26 -2.07
C LYS A 197 5.77 -24.97 -3.38
N GLU A 198 5.00 -25.94 -3.89
CA GLU A 198 4.20 -25.79 -5.11
C GLU A 198 3.13 -24.70 -4.93
N TYR A 199 2.35 -24.78 -3.84
CA TYR A 199 1.34 -23.78 -3.47
C TYR A 199 1.92 -22.37 -3.31
N ASN A 200 3.07 -22.23 -2.65
CA ASN A 200 3.75 -20.95 -2.48
C ASN A 200 4.22 -20.35 -3.81
N ALA A 201 4.64 -21.18 -4.76
CA ALA A 201 5.02 -20.73 -6.10
C ALA A 201 3.79 -20.23 -6.87
N GLU A 202 2.70 -20.98 -6.85
CA GLU A 202 1.44 -20.61 -7.51
C GLU A 202 0.87 -19.30 -6.98
N ILE A 203 0.77 -19.15 -5.65
CA ILE A 203 0.28 -17.92 -5.03
C ILE A 203 1.17 -16.75 -5.36
N ARG A 204 2.49 -16.93 -5.33
CA ARG A 204 3.42 -15.84 -5.63
C ARG A 204 3.19 -15.31 -7.06
N GLU A 205 3.02 -16.18 -8.03
CA GLU A 205 2.72 -15.76 -9.41
C GLU A 205 1.32 -15.15 -9.52
N HIS A 206 0.32 -15.73 -8.86
CA HIS A 206 -1.03 -15.17 -8.81
C HIS A 206 -1.08 -13.76 -8.22
N LEU A 207 -0.39 -13.53 -7.09
CA LEU A 207 -0.28 -12.22 -6.44
C LEU A 207 0.44 -11.20 -7.31
N LYS A 208 1.51 -11.60 -8.04
CA LYS A 208 2.17 -10.73 -9.02
C LYS A 208 1.23 -10.29 -10.14
N LEU A 209 0.44 -11.23 -10.69
CA LEU A 209 -0.51 -10.95 -11.76
C LEU A 209 -1.64 -10.03 -11.31
N ILE A 210 -2.20 -10.27 -10.12
CA ILE A 210 -3.21 -9.38 -9.53
C ILE A 210 -2.64 -7.99 -9.33
N ASN A 211 -1.44 -7.88 -8.74
CA ASN A 211 -0.82 -6.60 -8.45
C ASN A 211 -0.50 -5.81 -9.72
N LYS A 212 -0.02 -6.47 -10.79
CA LYS A 212 0.20 -5.82 -12.08
C LYS A 212 -1.10 -5.23 -12.64
N ARG A 213 -2.19 -6.00 -12.65
CA ARG A 213 -3.51 -5.51 -13.10
C ARG A 213 -4.01 -4.36 -12.24
N PHE A 214 -3.88 -4.48 -10.93
CA PHE A 214 -4.29 -3.43 -10.00
C PHE A 214 -3.48 -2.14 -10.20
N PHE A 215 -2.18 -2.24 -10.46
CA PHE A 215 -1.36 -1.07 -10.81
C PHE A 215 -1.86 -0.39 -12.08
N GLU A 216 -2.09 -1.15 -13.14
CA GLU A 216 -2.57 -0.63 -14.43
C GLU A 216 -3.92 0.08 -14.25
N GLU A 217 -4.87 -0.54 -13.54
CA GLU A 217 -6.18 0.04 -13.25
C GLU A 217 -6.08 1.34 -12.43
N GLN A 218 -5.26 1.36 -11.38
CA GLN A 218 -5.07 2.56 -10.55
C GLN A 218 -4.37 3.68 -11.32
N LYS A 219 -3.43 3.33 -12.19
CA LYS A 219 -2.76 4.27 -13.10
C LYS A 219 -3.76 4.87 -14.09
N GLU A 220 -4.59 4.07 -14.75
CA GLU A 220 -5.62 4.54 -15.67
C GLU A 220 -6.64 5.47 -14.97
N LYS A 221 -7.13 5.07 -13.79
CA LYS A 221 -8.02 5.92 -12.96
C LYS A 221 -7.38 7.24 -12.58
N ARG A 222 -6.09 7.23 -12.22
CA ARG A 222 -5.33 8.45 -11.92
C ARG A 222 -5.17 9.33 -13.14
N ASP A 223 -4.73 8.77 -14.26
CA ASP A 223 -4.45 9.52 -15.47
C ASP A 223 -5.74 10.13 -16.04
N SER A 224 -6.87 9.42 -15.96
CA SER A 224 -8.20 9.95 -16.28
C SER A 224 -8.62 11.11 -15.36
N ARG A 225 -8.43 10.99 -14.04
CA ARG A 225 -8.71 12.09 -13.08
C ARG A 225 -7.83 13.31 -13.33
N ASN A 226 -6.55 13.09 -13.65
CA ASN A 226 -5.60 14.15 -13.96
C ASN A 226 -6.01 14.87 -15.25
N GLN A 227 -6.33 14.13 -16.30
CA GLN A 227 -6.79 14.69 -17.57
C GLN A 227 -8.05 15.55 -17.38
N LYS A 228 -9.05 15.04 -16.66
CA LYS A 228 -10.26 15.79 -16.34
C LYS A 228 -9.96 17.07 -15.55
N SER A 229 -9.05 17.01 -14.58
CA SER A 229 -8.63 18.18 -13.80
C SER A 229 -7.99 19.26 -14.68
N LEU A 230 -7.19 18.85 -15.67
CA LEU A 230 -6.58 19.78 -16.63
C LEU A 230 -7.62 20.42 -17.56
N GLU A 231 -8.60 19.65 -18.01
CA GLU A 231 -9.72 20.15 -18.84
C GLU A 231 -10.57 21.18 -18.08
N ASP A 232 -10.91 20.88 -16.82
CA ASP A 232 -11.66 21.80 -15.95
C ASP A 232 -10.89 23.11 -15.72
N LEU A 233 -9.57 23.04 -15.50
CA LEU A 233 -8.72 24.22 -15.37
C LEU A 233 -8.58 25.00 -16.68
N ALA A 234 -8.49 24.32 -17.83
CA ALA A 234 -8.41 24.95 -19.13
C ALA A 234 -9.69 25.75 -19.44
N LYS A 235 -10.85 25.17 -19.11
CA LYS A 235 -12.13 25.87 -19.18
C LYS A 235 -12.18 27.06 -18.22
N LYS A 236 -11.62 26.91 -17.01
CA LYS A 236 -11.56 28.00 -16.04
C LYS A 236 -10.70 29.17 -16.52
N ASP A 237 -9.57 28.86 -17.19
CA ASP A 237 -8.69 29.85 -17.79
C ASP A 237 -9.32 30.58 -18.99
N SER A 238 -10.25 29.95 -19.71
CA SER A 238 -10.99 30.60 -20.81
C SER A 238 -12.18 31.45 -20.34
N GLU A 239 -12.79 31.10 -19.20
CA GLU A 239 -13.96 31.79 -18.62
C GLU A 239 -13.59 32.95 -17.67
N SER A 240 -12.33 33.05 -17.24
CA SER A 240 -11.90 34.09 -16.29
C SER A 240 -10.51 34.60 -16.66
N PRO A 241 -10.33 35.92 -16.93
CA PRO A 241 -9.02 36.45 -17.30
C PRO A 241 -7.99 36.17 -16.20
N ILE A 242 -6.82 35.67 -16.60
CA ILE A 242 -5.65 35.57 -15.73
C ILE A 242 -5.16 37.01 -15.51
N GLU A 243 -5.39 37.58 -14.33
CA GLU A 243 -4.79 38.85 -13.97
C GLU A 243 -3.28 38.64 -13.74
N GLU A 244 -2.45 39.06 -14.69
CA GLU A 244 -1.03 39.31 -14.41
C GLU A 244 -0.94 40.41 -13.34
N ILE A 245 -0.65 40.03 -12.11
CA ILE A 245 -0.32 41.00 -11.07
C ILE A 245 1.04 41.61 -11.45
N LYS A 246 1.02 42.81 -12.05
CA LYS A 246 2.18 43.69 -12.06
C LYS A 246 2.59 43.92 -10.61
N PHE A 247 3.71 43.35 -10.21
CA PHE A 247 4.37 43.81 -9.00
C PHE A 247 4.99 45.17 -9.31
N CYS A 248 4.51 46.20 -8.62
CA CYS A 248 5.26 47.44 -8.42
C CYS A 248 6.61 47.14 -7.78
#